data_AF-A0A6B1I5C9-F1
#
_entry.id   AF-A0A6B1I5C9-F1
#
_cell.length_a   1.000
_cell.length_b   1.000
_cell.length_c   1.000
_cell.angle_alpha   90.00
_cell.angle_beta   90.00
_cell.angle_gamma   90.00
#
_symmetry.space_group_name_H-M   'P 1'
#
loop_
_entity.id
_entity.type
_entity.pdbx_description
1 polymer ?
#
loop_
_entity_poly.entity_id
_entity_poly.type
_entity_poly.pdbx_seq_one_letter_code
_entity_poly.pdbx_strand_id
1 'polypeptide(L)'
;MSTQPPIQTTTVGSYPIPDWLQALPSEQALVDATRVVFDTQRQVGIDLPTDGELYRFDINHPDTNGMIEYFVRPMGGTRAEFGR
;
A
#
# COMPACT_ATOMS: atom_id res chain seq x y z
N MET A 1 6.26 32.52 1.83
CA MET A 1 5.60 32.16 0.55
C MET A 1 5.78 30.67 0.37
N SER A 2 4.70 29.92 0.09
CA SER A 2 4.81 28.47 -0.18
C SER A 2 5.73 28.28 -1.39
N THR A 3 6.77 27.46 -1.24
CA THR A 3 7.77 27.16 -2.29
C THR A 3 7.29 26.06 -3.24
N GLN A 4 6.04 25.60 -3.12
CA GLN A 4 5.52 24.51 -3.93
C GLN A 4 5.01 25.00 -5.30
N PRO A 5 5.16 24.16 -6.34
CA PRO A 5 4.61 24.45 -7.66
C PRO A 5 3.07 24.56 -7.61
N PRO A 6 2.46 25.33 -8.52
CA PRO A 6 1.00 25.50 -8.58
C PRO A 6 0.26 24.20 -8.96
N ILE A 7 0.95 23.25 -9.60
CA ILE A 7 0.45 21.92 -9.91
C ILE A 7 1.37 20.92 -9.20
N GLN A 8 0.80 20.05 -8.38
CA GLN A 8 1.52 19.00 -7.64
C GLN A 8 1.19 17.63 -8.23
N THR A 9 2.21 16.80 -8.36
CA THR A 9 2.13 15.41 -8.81
C THR A 9 1.96 14.47 -7.62
N THR A 10 1.20 13.39 -7.83
CA THR A 10 0.95 12.36 -6.81
C THR A 10 0.61 11.03 -7.48
N THR A 11 0.60 9.96 -6.70
CA THR A 11 0.13 8.64 -7.09
C THR A 11 -1.27 8.38 -6.51
N VAL A 12 -2.01 7.44 -7.10
CA VAL A 12 -3.41 7.20 -6.75
C VAL A 12 -3.61 6.21 -5.59
N GLY A 13 -2.53 5.59 -5.07
CA GLY A 13 -2.61 4.62 -3.99
C GLY A 13 -1.58 3.51 -4.16
N SER A 14 -2.06 2.28 -4.39
CA SER A 14 -1.29 1.05 -4.33
C SER A 14 -0.03 1.05 -5.22
N TYR A 15 1.05 0.42 -4.74
CA TYR A 15 2.32 0.26 -5.46
C TYR A 15 2.64 -1.22 -5.69
N PRO A 16 3.44 -1.58 -6.72
CA PRO A 16 3.94 -2.93 -6.88
C PRO A 16 4.64 -3.45 -5.62
N ILE A 17 4.23 -4.64 -5.17
CA ILE A 17 4.77 -5.28 -3.97
C ILE A 17 6.14 -5.87 -4.31
N PRO A 18 7.21 -5.53 -3.55
CA PRO A 18 8.51 -6.12 -3.80
C PRO A 18 8.52 -7.63 -3.55
N ASP A 19 9.17 -8.40 -4.42
CA ASP A 19 9.23 -9.87 -4.34
C ASP A 19 9.71 -10.37 -2.98
N TRP A 20 10.64 -9.64 -2.34
CA TRP A 20 11.18 -10.00 -1.03
C TRP A 20 10.18 -9.79 0.12
N LEU A 21 9.25 -8.82 0.00
CA LEU A 21 8.16 -8.65 0.95
C LEU A 21 7.14 -9.79 0.80
N GLN A 22 6.87 -10.19 -0.44
CA GLN A 22 5.99 -11.32 -0.72
C GLN A 22 6.59 -12.66 -0.23
N ALA A 23 7.89 -12.85 -0.40
CA ALA A 23 8.58 -14.08 -0.02
C ALA A 23 8.75 -14.25 1.50
N LEU A 24 9.00 -13.17 2.24
CA LEU A 24 9.20 -13.23 3.70
C LEU A 24 8.53 -12.03 4.41
N PRO A 25 7.19 -12.06 4.57
CA PRO A 25 6.47 -10.96 5.18
C PRO A 25 6.81 -10.82 6.66
N SER A 26 7.15 -9.61 7.07
CA SER A 26 7.35 -9.21 8.46
C SER A 26 7.05 -7.71 8.61
N GLU A 27 6.80 -7.25 9.83
CA GLU A 27 6.60 -5.82 10.11
C GLU A 27 7.82 -5.00 9.65
N GLN A 28 9.03 -5.51 9.90
CA GLN A 28 10.27 -4.87 9.46
C GLN A 28 10.33 -4.78 7.93
N ALA A 29 10.05 -5.89 7.22
CA ALA A 29 10.04 -5.91 5.76
C ALA A 29 8.99 -4.93 5.18
N LEU A 30 7.82 -4.80 5.81
CA LEU A 30 6.78 -3.87 5.40
C LEU A 30 7.23 -2.41 5.54
N VAL A 31 7.87 -2.07 6.66
CA VAL A 31 8.42 -0.72 6.89
C VAL A 31 9.51 -0.42 5.87
N ASP A 32 10.40 -1.38 5.61
CA ASP A 32 11.47 -1.22 4.62
C ASP A 32 10.91 -1.08 3.20
N ALA A 33 9.84 -1.80 2.87
CA ALA A 33 9.22 -1.72 1.54
C ALA A 33 8.55 -0.36 1.34
N THR A 34 7.86 0.12 2.37
CA THR A 34 7.26 1.47 2.39
C THR A 34 8.34 2.55 2.21
N ARG A 35 9.52 2.39 2.80
CA ARG A 35 10.66 3.31 2.59
C ARG A 35 11.11 3.31 1.13
N VAL A 36 11.23 2.14 0.50
CA VAL A 36 11.58 2.03 -0.93
C VAL A 36 10.55 2.74 -1.81
N VAL A 37 9.25 2.60 -1.51
CA VAL A 37 8.17 3.28 -2.24
C VAL A 37 8.29 4.80 -2.13
N PHE A 38 8.52 5.33 -0.92
CA PHE A 38 8.74 6.77 -0.73
C PHE A 38 9.98 7.27 -1.45
N ASP A 39 11.09 6.55 -1.32
CA ASP A 39 12.37 6.96 -1.92
C ASP A 39 12.29 6.95 -3.44
N THR A 40 11.67 5.93 -4.04
CA THR A 40 11.46 5.84 -5.49
C THR A 40 10.63 7.02 -6.01
N GLN A 41 9.53 7.38 -5.34
CA GLN A 41 8.71 8.53 -5.72
C GLN A 41 9.46 9.86 -5.58
N ARG A 42 10.29 10.02 -4.55
CA ARG A 42 11.12 11.21 -4.36
C ARG A 42 12.21 11.33 -5.41
N GLN A 43 12.88 10.23 -5.77
CA GLN A 43 13.91 10.22 -6.81
C GLN A 43 13.39 10.69 -8.17
N VAL A 44 12.11 10.42 -8.48
CA VAL A 44 11.47 10.87 -9.72
C VAL A 44 10.73 12.21 -9.60
N GLY A 45 10.79 12.85 -8.42
CA GLY A 45 10.23 14.18 -8.20
C GLY A 45 8.72 14.24 -7.99
N ILE A 46 8.10 13.19 -7.43
CA ILE A 46 6.70 13.27 -7.01
C ILE A 46 6.56 14.21 -5.82
N ASP A 47 5.68 15.20 -5.93
CA ASP A 47 5.49 16.25 -4.93
C ASP A 47 4.80 15.72 -3.66
N LEU A 48 3.80 14.86 -3.83
CA LEU A 48 3.00 14.28 -2.76
C LEU A 48 3.06 12.74 -2.83
N PRO A 49 4.09 12.11 -2.25
CA PRO A 49 4.26 10.67 -2.35
C PRO A 49 3.27 9.93 -1.43
N THR A 50 2.83 8.75 -1.87
CA THR A 50 1.97 7.85 -1.09
C THR A 50 2.78 6.67 -0.53
N ASP A 51 2.21 5.94 0.43
CA ASP A 51 2.86 4.79 1.07
C ASP A 51 2.76 3.48 0.26
N GLY A 52 2.00 3.49 -0.84
CA GLY A 52 1.81 2.32 -1.71
C GLY A 52 0.87 1.25 -1.17
N GLU A 53 0.22 1.48 -0.02
CA GLU A 53 -0.80 0.60 0.57
C GLU A 53 -0.35 -0.86 0.80
N LEU A 54 0.96 -1.09 0.95
CA LEU A 54 1.57 -2.42 1.02
C LEU A 54 1.07 -3.27 2.21
N TYR A 55 0.59 -2.62 3.27
CA TYR A 55 0.04 -3.25 4.47
C TYR A 55 -1.30 -3.94 4.22
N ARG A 56 -1.97 -3.65 3.10
CA ARG A 56 -3.23 -4.28 2.73
C ARG A 56 -3.02 -5.62 2.03
N PHE A 57 -1.82 -5.86 1.51
CA PHE A 57 -1.54 -7.07 0.76
C PHE A 57 -1.77 -8.32 1.61
N ASP A 58 -2.62 -9.20 1.10
CA ASP A 58 -2.85 -10.54 1.64
C ASP A 58 -2.55 -11.57 0.57
N ILE A 59 -1.58 -12.44 0.85
CA ILE A 59 -1.18 -13.52 -0.05
C ILE A 59 -2.34 -14.49 -0.35
N ASN A 60 -3.33 -14.58 0.54
CA ASN A 60 -4.52 -15.43 0.35
C ASN A 60 -5.59 -14.77 -0.52
N HIS A 61 -5.49 -13.46 -0.78
CA HIS A 61 -6.46 -12.67 -1.56
C HIS A 61 -5.72 -11.69 -2.50
N PRO A 62 -4.98 -12.19 -3.50
CA PRO A 62 -4.11 -11.37 -4.35
C PRO A 62 -4.88 -10.43 -5.28
N ASP A 63 -6.13 -10.76 -5.64
CA ASP A 63 -6.87 -10.09 -6.73
C ASP A 63 -7.27 -8.64 -6.40
N THR A 64 -7.42 -8.29 -5.11
CA THR A 64 -7.86 -6.96 -4.66
C THR A 64 -6.77 -6.19 -3.89
N ASN A 65 -5.56 -6.75 -3.75
CA ASN A 65 -4.56 -6.29 -2.78
C ASN A 65 -5.15 -6.07 -1.37
N GLY A 66 -6.17 -6.84 -1.01
CA GLY A 66 -6.88 -6.73 0.27
C GLY A 66 -7.56 -5.39 0.52
N MET A 67 -7.85 -4.59 -0.51
CA MET A 67 -8.43 -3.24 -0.36
C MET A 67 -9.72 -3.22 0.45
N ILE A 68 -10.61 -4.20 0.26
CA ILE A 68 -11.87 -4.30 1.01
C ILE A 68 -11.65 -5.10 2.28
N GLU A 69 -10.97 -6.24 2.15
CA GLU A 69 -10.70 -7.22 3.19
C GLU A 69 -10.02 -6.58 4.40
N TYR A 70 -9.06 -5.68 4.16
CA TYR A 70 -8.35 -4.94 5.21
C TYR A 70 -9.31 -4.17 6.13
N PHE A 71 -10.35 -3.53 5.57
CA PHE A 71 -11.31 -2.74 6.35
C PHE A 71 -12.43 -3.58 6.95
N VAL A 72 -12.95 -4.58 6.23
CA VAL A 72 -14.12 -5.33 6.68
C VAL A 72 -13.78 -6.41 7.72
N ARG A 73 -12.55 -6.95 7.73
CA ARG A 73 -12.10 -7.95 8.71
C ARG A 73 -12.26 -7.53 10.17
N PRO A 74 -11.88 -6.31 10.59
CA PRO A 74 -12.05 -5.86 11.97
C PRO A 74 -13.50 -5.45 12.32
N MET A 75 -14.42 -5.38 11.35
CA MET A 75 -15.79 -4.92 11.60
C MET A 75 -16.68 -6.05 12.14
N GLY A 76 -17.34 -5.82 13.28
CA GLY A 76 -18.37 -6.72 13.78
C GLY A 76 -19.61 -6.73 12.86
N GLY A 77 -20.12 -7.91 12.53
CA GLY A 77 -21.33 -8.07 11.70
C GLY A 77 -21.07 -8.21 10.19
N THR A 78 -19.82 -8.15 9.74
CA THR A 78 -19.42 -8.53 8.38
C THR A 78 -19.03 -10.02 8.35
N ARG A 79 -19.14 -10.66 7.18
CA ARG A 79 -18.62 -12.03 6.95
C ARG A 79 -17.77 -12.00 5.69
N ALA A 80 -16.55 -12.49 5.78
CA ALA A 80 -15.62 -12.59 4.64
C ALA A 80 -15.88 -13.84 3.78
N GLU A 81 -16.53 -14.86 4.34
CA GLU A 81 -16.85 -16.11 3.66
C GLU A 81 -18.33 -16.15 3.27
N PHE A 82 -18.59 -16.44 2.00
CA PHE A 82 -19.92 -16.70 1.46
C PHE A 82 -20.00 -18.17 1.03
N GLY A 83 -20.77 -18.98 1.75
CA GLY A 83 -20.87 -20.42 1.49
C GLY A 83 -21.44 -21.20 2.66
N ARG A 84 -21.81 -22.45 2.42
CA ARG A 84 -22.46 -23.34 3.40
C ARG A 84 -21.44 -24.04 4.30
#